data_AF-C7DRS6-F1
#
_entry.id   AF-C7DRS6-F1
#
_cell.length_a   1.000
_cell.length_b   1.000
_cell.length_c   1.000
_cell.angle_alpha   90.00
_cell.angle_beta   90.00
_cell.angle_gamma   90.00
#
_symmetry.space_group_name_H-M   'P 1'
#
loop_
_entity.id
_entity.type
_entity.pdbx_description
1 polymer ?
#
loop_
_entity_poly.entity_id
_entity_poly.type
_entity_poly.pdbx_seq_one_letter_code
_entity_poly.pdbx_strand_id
1 'polypeptide(L)' 'YVILFFYPLDFTFVCPTEITAFSDRYSEFEKLNTEILGVSIDSVFSHLAWVQTDRKSGGLGDLNYPLVS' A
#
# COMPACT_ATOMS: atom_id res chain seq x y z
N TYR A 1 -1.17 18.10 -2.41
CA TYR A 1 0.12 17.50 -2.79
C TYR A 1 -0.08 16.01 -3.03
N VAL A 2 0.86 15.33 -3.69
CA VAL A 2 0.77 13.88 -3.93
C VAL A 2 2.10 13.23 -3.57
N ILE A 3 2.05 12.19 -2.75
CA ILE A 3 3.18 11.29 -2.49
C ILE A 3 2.99 10.07 -3.40
N LEU A 4 3.82 9.99 -4.44
CA LEU A 4 3.89 8.84 -5.32
C LEU A 4 5.11 8.02 -4.93
N PHE A 5 4.91 6.77 -4.47
CA PHE A 5 6.01 5.89 -4.11
C PHE A 5 5.94 4.57 -4.87
N PHE A 6 7.11 4.03 -5.19
CA PHE A 6 7.26 2.78 -5.93
C PHE A 6 7.82 1.71 -5.00
N TYR A 7 7.22 0.52 -5.04
CA TYR A 7 7.74 -0.67 -4.38
C TYR A 7 7.92 -1.78 -5.42
N PRO A 8 8.87 -2.71 -5.21
CA PRO A 8 9.37 -3.55 -6.28
C PRO A 8 8.39 -4.65 -6.72
N LEU A 9 7.73 -5.32 -5.78
CA LEU A 9 6.85 -6.45 -6.07
C LEU A 9 5.93 -6.77 -4.87
N ASP A 10 4.69 -7.15 -5.17
CA ASP A 10 3.74 -7.78 -4.24
C ASP A 10 4.29 -9.10 -3.65
N PHE A 11 3.81 -9.50 -2.48
CA PHE A 11 4.13 -10.78 -1.83
C PHE A 11 5.64 -11.06 -1.63
N THR A 12 6.46 -10.03 -1.45
CA THR A 12 7.89 -10.20 -1.17
C THR A 12 8.21 -10.36 0.31
N PHE A 13 9.42 -10.86 0.58
CA PHE A 13 9.93 -11.13 1.94
C PHE A 13 10.33 -9.87 2.71
N VAL A 14 10.40 -8.72 2.05
CA VAL A 14 10.52 -7.43 2.74
C VAL A 14 9.14 -7.16 3.32
N CYS A 15 9.04 -7.23 4.64
CA CYS A 15 7.79 -7.04 5.36
C CYS A 15 7.08 -5.77 4.82
N PRO A 16 5.78 -5.80 4.48
CA PRO A 16 5.03 -4.69 3.87
C PRO A 16 4.83 -3.47 4.81
N THR A 17 5.74 -3.32 5.76
CA THR A 17 5.84 -2.28 6.77
C THR A 17 5.77 -0.88 6.17
N GLU A 18 6.41 -0.63 5.04
CA GLU A 18 6.37 0.69 4.39
C GLU A 18 4.94 1.03 3.94
N ILE A 19 4.30 0.10 3.21
CA ILE A 19 2.94 0.28 2.67
C ILE A 19 1.92 0.40 3.81
N THR A 20 1.99 -0.50 4.79
CA THR A 20 1.08 -0.50 5.94
C THR A 20 1.27 0.71 6.85
N ALA A 21 2.51 1.18 7.06
CA ALA A 21 2.77 2.38 7.86
C ALA A 21 2.20 3.66 7.24
N PHE A 22 2.26 3.80 5.90
CA PHE A 22 1.57 4.90 5.22
C PHE A 22 0.05 4.81 5.41
N SER A 23 -0.50 3.60 5.42
CA SER A 23 -1.95 3.39 5.53
C SER A 23 -2.43 3.74 6.93
N ASP A 24 -1.69 3.28 7.95
CA ASP A 24 -2.00 3.51 9.36
C ASP A 24 -1.90 5.01 9.73
N ARG A 25 -1.07 5.78 9.00
CA ARG A 25 -0.87 7.23 9.19
C ARG A 25 -1.56 8.10 8.13
N TYR A 26 -2.40 7.52 7.28
CA TYR A 26 -3.04 8.21 6.16
C TYR A 26 -3.73 9.53 6.57
N SER A 27 -4.42 9.53 7.72
CA SER A 27 -5.11 10.71 8.25
C SER A 27 -4.20 11.91 8.55
N GLU A 28 -2.90 11.69 8.77
CA GLU A 28 -1.93 12.78 8.96
C GLU A 28 -1.65 13.52 7.65
N PHE A 29 -1.60 12.77 6.53
CA PHE A 29 -1.37 13.32 5.20
C PHE A 29 -2.63 13.99 4.65
N GLU A 30 -3.80 13.40 4.90
CA GLU A 30 -5.09 13.96 4.50
C GLU A 30 -5.31 15.37 5.11
N LYS A 31 -4.99 15.55 6.40
CA LYS A 31 -5.04 16.86 7.09
C LYS A 31 -4.13 17.92 6.46
N LEU A 32 -3.08 17.49 5.78
CA LEU A 32 -2.14 18.33 5.05
C LEU A 32 -2.52 18.49 3.57
N ASN A 33 -3.75 18.12 3.18
CA ASN A 33 -4.21 18.14 1.80
C ASN A 33 -3.26 17.37 0.87
N THR A 34 -2.84 16.18 1.31
CA THR A 34 -1.86 15.32 0.64
C THR A 34 -2.40 13.91 0.45
N GLU A 35 -2.35 13.44 -0.79
CA GLU A 35 -2.78 12.10 -1.20
C GLU A 35 -1.58 11.15 -1.33
N ILE A 36 -1.80 9.85 -1.16
CA ILE A 36 -0.76 8.81 -1.27
C ILE A 36 -1.12 7.84 -2.39
N LEU A 37 -0.15 7.49 -3.23
CA LEU A 37 -0.30 6.49 -4.30
C LEU A 37 0.89 5.54 -4.25
N GLY A 38 0.61 4.25 -4.02
CA GLY A 38 1.61 3.18 -4.13
C GLY A 38 1.60 2.58 -5.52
N VAL A 39 2.77 2.37 -6.12
CA VAL A 39 2.90 1.83 -7.49
C VAL A 39 3.83 0.63 -7.51
N SER A 40 3.45 -0.40 -8.25
CA SER A 40 4.33 -1.50 -8.62
C SER A 40 4.09 -1.89 -10.09
N ILE A 41 4.76 -2.94 -10.55
CA ILE A 41 4.51 -3.54 -11.87
C ILE A 41 3.53 -4.72 -11.81
N ASP A 42 3.02 -5.05 -10.62
CA ASP A 42 2.11 -6.17 -10.42
C ASP A 42 0.71 -5.84 -10.92
N SER A 43 -0.01 -6.86 -11.38
CA SER A 43 -1.38 -6.68 -11.88
C SER A 43 -2.35 -6.25 -10.77
N VAL A 44 -3.43 -5.57 -11.16
CA VAL A 44 -4.56 -5.26 -10.26
C VAL A 44 -5.13 -6.47 -9.50
N PHE A 45 -5.02 -7.68 -10.07
CA PHE A 45 -5.46 -8.92 -9.41
C PHE A 45 -4.52 -9.34 -8.28
N SER A 46 -3.21 -9.10 -8.45
CA SER A 46 -2.21 -9.34 -7.40
C SER A 46 -2.43 -8.37 -6.23
N HIS A 47 -2.64 -7.09 -6.53
CA HIS A 47 -2.97 -6.08 -5.52
C HIS A 47 -4.21 -6.45 -4.71
N LEU A 48 -5.28 -6.86 -5.38
CA LEU A 48 -6.50 -7.28 -4.71
C LEU A 48 -6.27 -8.49 -3.78
N ALA A 49 -5.55 -9.50 -4.26
CA ALA A 49 -5.22 -10.68 -3.46
C ALA A 49 -4.35 -10.32 -2.24
N TRP A 50 -3.42 -9.38 -2.39
CA TRP A 50 -2.51 -8.97 -1.33
C TRP A 50 -3.20 -8.13 -0.24
N VAL A 51 -4.11 -7.23 -0.65
CA VAL A 51 -5.00 -6.48 0.25
C VAL A 51 -5.94 -7.41 1.03
N GLN A 52 -6.47 -8.45 0.39
CA GLN A 52 -7.32 -9.45 1.05
C GLN A 52 -6.57 -10.42 1.97
N THR A 53 -5.24 -10.45 1.89
CA THR A 53 -4.41 -11.29 2.76
C THR A 53 -4.17 -10.58 4.10
N ASP A 54 -4.36 -11.30 5.20
CA ASP A 54 -4.17 -10.77 6.55
C ASP A 54 -2.70 -10.38 6.80
N ARG A 55 -2.47 -9.28 7.54
CA ARG A 55 -1.11 -8.80 7.86
C ARG A 55 -0.28 -9.85 8.58
N LYS A 56 -0.91 -10.68 9.42
CA LYS A 56 -0.24 -11.79 10.13
C LYS A 56 0.28 -12.88 9.19
N SER A 57 -0.28 -12.96 7.99
CA SER A 57 0.07 -13.93 6.95
C SER A 57 0.93 -13.28 5.84
N GLY A 58 1.48 -12.09 6.06
CA GLY A 58 2.31 -11.37 5.09
C GLY A 58 1.54 -10.53 4.07
N GLY A 59 0.23 -10.34 4.28
CA GLY A 59 -0.60 -9.45 3.47
C GLY A 59 -0.62 -8.01 3.95
N LEU A 60 -1.43 -7.18 3.29
CA LEU A 60 -1.60 -5.76 3.65
C LEU A 60 -2.77 -5.53 4.60
N GLY A 61 -3.80 -6.38 4.54
CA GLY A 61 -5.11 -6.06 5.09
C GLY A 61 -5.70 -4.79 4.46
N ASP A 62 -6.63 -4.14 5.17
CA ASP A 62 -7.26 -2.92 4.68
C ASP A 62 -6.24 -1.79 4.45
N LEU A 63 -6.33 -1.19 3.26
CA LEU A 63 -5.54 -0.02 2.84
C LEU A 63 -6.42 1.21 2.71
N ASN A 64 -5.90 2.35 3.17
CA ASN A 64 -6.60 3.65 3.10
C ASN A 64 -6.30 4.46 1.83
N TYR A 65 -5.45 3.93 0.94
CA TYR A 65 -5.04 4.62 -0.29
C TYR A 65 -4.88 3.63 -1.46
N PRO A 66 -4.82 4.11 -2.71
CA PRO A 66 -4.77 3.25 -3.89
C PRO A 66 -3.39 2.59 -4.13
N LEU A 67 -3.42 1.34 -4.63
CA LEU A 67 -2.29 0.72 -5.31
C LEU A 67 -2.52 0.75 -6.83
N VAL A 68 -1.52 1.22 -7.57
CA VAL A 68 -1.56 1.41 -9.02
C VAL A 68 -0.72 0.33 -9.70
N SER A 69 -1.31 -0.26 -10.75
CA SER A 69 -0.72 -1.26 -11.66
C SER A 69 -0.41 -0.65 -13.02
#